data_AF-A0A504JBG3-F1
#
_entry.id   AF-A0A504JBG3-F1
#
_cell.length_a   1.000
_cell.length_b   1.000
_cell.length_c   1.000
_cell.angle_alpha   90.00
_cell.angle_beta   90.00
_cell.angle_gamma   90.00
#
_symmetry.space_group_name_H-M   'P 1'
#
loop_
_entity.id
_entity.type
_entity.pdbx_description
1 polymer ?
#
loop_
_entity_poly.entity_id
_entity_poly.type
_entity_poly.pdbx_seq_one_letter_code
_entity_poly.pdbx_strand_id
1 'polypeptide(L)'
;MKYNILIFMIISMVSCNKSPKADTAYTTDYFEFNINYWVNLHHFLYQRADGSQQKKLEEDGLTFIEIGETNVEAQLSKNEKEILNQAIKYYKDSLITKNLRRDLNHHRIWLQEKKEFKTITDTAFGEKFTEILNKVSPIYQKYFWEIHKAHNTSTLEKHIETIDTIEEEVIHKMERLSLNQWPDTTKVRVDITTYANWAGAYTTSKPKMNIVLSTTDPSKVTSTFVETILHEGSHLLYLYGESKIRDDFYYKSEEMKIEFPRNLWHASMFYLCGRATMDELSKLGIDHEMVMDVNNIFSKYNTPQFREINEQFYTNSIDADSLVIALLTEIKEKNN
;
A
#
# COMPACT_ATOMS: atom_id res chain seq x y z
N MET A 1 40.86 -61.63 2.24
CA MET A 1 40.12 -60.69 3.12
C MET A 1 40.14 -59.32 2.47
N LYS A 2 38.99 -58.86 1.96
CA LYS A 2 38.83 -57.58 1.27
C LYS A 2 38.54 -56.49 2.32
N TYR A 3 39.34 -55.42 2.33
CA TYR A 3 39.10 -54.23 3.14
C TYR A 3 38.07 -53.33 2.43
N ASN A 4 36.92 -53.10 3.05
CA ASN A 4 35.95 -52.11 2.61
C ASN A 4 36.31 -50.76 3.24
N ILE A 5 36.72 -49.81 2.41
CA ILE A 5 36.89 -48.40 2.78
C ILE A 5 35.51 -47.73 2.65
N LEU A 6 34.92 -47.33 3.78
CA LEU A 6 33.68 -46.57 3.83
C LEU A 6 34.03 -45.08 3.72
N ILE A 7 33.71 -44.46 2.58
CA ILE A 7 33.84 -43.01 2.36
C ILE A 7 32.60 -42.34 2.97
N PHE A 8 32.78 -41.59 4.05
CA PHE A 8 31.75 -40.69 4.59
C PHE A 8 31.73 -39.40 3.76
N MET A 9 30.66 -39.20 2.99
CA MET A 9 30.41 -37.98 2.23
C MET A 9 29.63 -37.02 3.14
N ILE A 10 30.32 -36.00 3.68
CA ILE A 10 29.69 -34.92 4.45
C ILE A 10 29.04 -33.95 3.46
N ILE A 11 27.71 -34.01 3.37
CA ILE A 11 26.91 -33.02 2.63
C ILE A 11 26.75 -31.81 3.55
N SER A 12 27.56 -30.78 3.35
CA SER A 12 27.36 -29.47 3.98
C SER A 12 26.09 -28.83 3.40
N MET A 13 24.99 -28.87 4.16
CA MET A 13 23.82 -28.05 3.88
C MET A 13 24.19 -26.58 4.12
N VAL A 14 24.55 -25.87 3.05
CA VAL A 14 24.61 -24.41 3.07
C VAL A 14 23.17 -23.92 3.09
N SER A 15 22.60 -23.78 4.30
CA SER A 15 21.38 -22.99 4.48
C SER A 15 21.73 -21.54 4.18
N CYS A 16 21.31 -21.06 3.01
CA CYS A 16 21.39 -19.67 2.65
C CYS A 16 20.30 -18.92 3.43
N ASN A 17 20.51 -18.71 4.74
CA ASN A 17 19.71 -17.76 5.50
C ASN A 17 20.10 -16.37 5.00
N LYS A 18 19.35 -15.85 4.03
CA LYS A 18 19.34 -14.40 3.78
C LYS A 18 18.91 -13.77 5.09
N SER A 19 19.85 -13.08 5.77
CA SER A 19 19.49 -12.18 6.86
C SER A 19 18.35 -11.27 6.38
N PRO A 20 17.34 -10.99 7.23
CA PRO A 20 16.34 -9.98 6.92
C PRO A 20 17.03 -8.72 6.39
N LYS A 21 16.47 -8.09 5.35
CA LYS A 21 16.97 -6.78 4.93
C LYS A 21 16.87 -5.84 6.14
N ALA A 22 17.86 -4.95 6.29
CA ALA A 22 18.02 -4.14 7.49
C ALA A 22 16.80 -3.24 7.84
N ASP A 23 15.86 -3.07 6.91
CA ASP A 23 14.63 -2.27 7.04
C ASP A 23 13.34 -3.07 7.26
N THR A 24 13.40 -4.42 7.26
CA THR A 24 12.24 -5.28 7.53
C THR A 24 11.89 -5.21 9.02
N ALA A 25 10.69 -4.72 9.32
CA ALA A 25 10.18 -4.59 10.68
C ALA A 25 9.42 -5.86 11.12
N TYR A 26 8.52 -6.34 10.25
CA TYR A 26 7.68 -7.52 10.51
C TYR A 26 7.41 -8.27 9.20
N THR A 27 7.13 -9.56 9.32
CA THR A 27 6.74 -10.41 8.20
C THR A 27 5.63 -11.33 8.69
N THR A 28 4.53 -11.35 7.95
CA THR A 28 3.42 -12.32 8.09
C THR A 28 3.48 -13.29 6.91
N ASP A 29 2.50 -14.18 6.73
CA ASP A 29 2.51 -15.14 5.63
C ASP A 29 2.38 -14.47 4.26
N TYR A 30 1.60 -13.39 4.17
CA TYR A 30 1.32 -12.71 2.90
C TYR A 30 2.04 -11.37 2.72
N PHE A 31 2.56 -10.75 3.80
CA PHE A 31 3.14 -9.41 3.74
C PHE A 31 4.55 -9.32 4.35
N GLU A 32 5.36 -8.41 3.79
CA GLU A 32 6.67 -8.01 4.35
C GLU A 32 6.63 -6.50 4.66
N PHE A 33 6.56 -6.16 5.95
CA PHE A 33 6.45 -4.78 6.43
C PHE A 33 7.84 -4.17 6.62
N ASN A 34 8.04 -2.98 6.07
CA ASN A 34 9.31 -2.28 6.05
C ASN A 34 9.16 -0.84 6.49
N ILE A 35 10.09 -0.37 7.32
CA ILE A 35 10.19 1.04 7.74
C ILE A 35 11.52 1.57 7.20
N ASN A 36 11.50 1.96 5.92
CA ASN A 36 12.71 2.33 5.20
C ASN A 36 13.01 3.83 5.28
N TYR A 37 14.23 4.18 5.68
CA TYR A 37 14.71 5.56 5.84
C TYR A 37 14.58 6.42 4.57
N TRP A 38 15.10 5.92 3.44
CA TRP A 38 15.15 6.68 2.20
C TRP A 38 13.78 6.83 1.56
N VAL A 39 12.92 5.81 1.70
CA VAL A 39 11.52 5.88 1.27
C VAL A 39 10.74 6.89 2.12
N ASN A 40 10.94 6.92 3.44
CA ASN A 40 10.32 7.91 4.32
C ASN A 40 10.79 9.34 4.01
N LEU A 41 12.09 9.56 3.82
CA LEU A 41 12.62 10.86 3.40
C LEU A 41 12.02 11.33 2.07
N HIS A 42 11.89 10.42 1.09
CA HIS A 42 11.29 10.74 -0.20
C HIS A 42 9.83 11.18 -0.07
N HIS A 43 9.03 10.46 0.70
CA HIS A 43 7.62 10.81 0.92
C HIS A 43 7.47 12.07 1.77
N PHE A 44 8.34 12.30 2.76
CA PHE A 44 8.40 13.55 3.51
C PHE A 44 8.64 14.75 2.58
N LEU A 45 9.68 14.72 1.75
CA LEU A 45 9.97 15.81 0.82
C LEU A 45 8.86 15.99 -0.23
N TYR A 46 8.27 14.89 -0.71
CA TYR A 46 7.15 14.93 -1.65
C TYR A 46 5.92 15.60 -1.02
N GLN A 47 5.51 15.17 0.18
CA GLN A 47 4.37 15.74 0.87
C GLN A 47 4.58 17.23 1.20
N ARG A 48 5.79 17.62 1.61
CA ARG A 48 6.13 19.04 1.86
C ARG A 48 6.10 19.90 0.59
N ALA A 49 6.32 19.31 -0.59
CA ALA A 49 6.30 20.01 -1.87
C ALA A 49 4.92 20.07 -2.52
N ASP A 50 4.14 18.99 -2.42
CA ASP A 50 2.86 18.78 -3.11
C ASP A 50 1.65 19.14 -2.25
N GLY A 51 1.65 18.72 -0.97
CA GLY A 51 0.57 19.00 -0.03
C GLY A 51 -0.74 18.23 -0.28
N SER A 52 -0.85 17.38 -1.31
CA SER A 52 -2.15 16.81 -1.71
C SER A 52 -2.80 15.92 -0.64
N GLN A 53 -2.03 15.19 0.15
CA GLN A 53 -2.59 14.38 1.24
C GLN A 53 -3.17 15.24 2.35
N GLN A 54 -2.45 16.29 2.76
CA GLN A 54 -2.97 17.28 3.72
C GLN A 54 -4.27 17.89 3.21
N LYS A 55 -4.29 18.35 1.96
CA LYS A 55 -5.47 18.96 1.35
C LYS A 55 -6.66 18.01 1.35
N LYS A 56 -6.44 16.72 1.03
CA LYS A 56 -7.51 15.72 1.05
C LYS A 56 -8.07 15.53 2.47
N LEU A 57 -7.20 15.43 3.47
CA LEU A 57 -7.64 15.34 4.86
C LEU A 57 -8.47 16.58 5.27
N GLU A 58 -8.01 17.78 4.90
CA GLU A 58 -8.74 19.02 5.19
C GLU A 58 -10.12 19.07 4.50
N GLU A 59 -10.22 18.58 3.25
CA GLU A 59 -11.51 18.43 2.53
C GLU A 59 -12.46 17.47 3.26
N ASP A 60 -11.92 16.46 3.96
CA ASP A 60 -12.67 15.49 4.76
C ASP A 60 -12.89 15.95 6.22
N GLY A 61 -12.46 17.17 6.58
CA GLY A 61 -12.58 17.71 7.94
C GLY A 61 -11.60 17.10 8.95
N LEU A 62 -10.52 16.50 8.45
CA LEU A 62 -9.48 15.81 9.22
C LEU A 62 -8.15 16.57 9.13
N THR A 63 -7.23 16.22 10.02
CA THR A 63 -5.83 16.69 9.97
C THR A 63 -4.89 15.51 10.19
N PHE A 64 -3.62 15.68 9.80
CA PHE A 64 -2.60 14.72 10.19
C PHE A 64 -2.53 14.56 11.70
N ILE A 65 -2.18 13.36 12.14
CA ILE A 65 -1.76 13.10 13.51
C ILE A 65 -0.48 13.91 13.77
N GLU A 66 -0.50 14.75 14.81
CA GLU A 66 0.68 15.51 15.23
C GLU A 66 1.69 14.58 15.91
N ILE A 67 2.86 14.44 15.30
CA ILE A 67 3.95 13.57 15.79
C ILE A 67 5.17 14.37 16.31
N GLY A 68 5.06 15.70 16.37
CA GLY A 68 6.10 16.61 16.84
C GLY A 68 6.97 17.21 15.74
N GLU A 69 6.60 17.11 14.46
CA GLU A 69 7.37 17.65 13.33
C GLU A 69 7.59 19.16 13.47
N THR A 70 6.54 19.89 13.87
CA THR A 70 6.63 21.35 14.08
C THR A 70 7.66 21.71 15.14
N ASN A 71 7.74 20.92 16.21
CA ASN A 71 8.66 21.16 17.33
C ASN A 71 10.12 20.89 16.94
N VAL A 72 10.38 19.87 16.12
CA VAL A 72 11.75 19.58 15.65
C VAL A 72 12.16 20.53 14.53
N GLU A 73 11.24 20.93 13.65
CA GLU A 73 11.50 21.89 12.57
C GLU A 73 11.88 23.28 13.13
N ALA A 74 11.27 23.68 14.25
CA ALA A 74 11.60 24.93 14.94
C ALA A 74 13.08 25.00 15.37
N GLN A 75 13.70 23.85 15.68
CA GLN A 75 15.07 23.73 16.17
C GLN A 75 16.14 23.82 15.07
N LEU A 76 15.76 23.74 13.79
CA LEU A 76 16.73 23.85 12.69
C LEU A 76 17.41 25.23 12.71
N SER A 77 18.73 25.21 12.57
CA SER A 77 19.51 26.42 12.30
C SER A 77 19.09 27.05 10.97
N LYS A 78 19.43 28.33 10.77
CA LYS A 78 19.16 29.04 9.51
C LYS A 78 19.72 28.28 8.28
N ASN A 79 20.92 27.71 8.42
CA ASN A 79 21.55 26.95 7.34
C ASN A 79 20.82 25.62 7.06
N GLU A 80 20.42 24.89 8.10
CA GLU A 80 19.66 23.64 7.95
C GLU A 80 18.28 23.91 7.31
N LYS A 81 17.58 24.97 7.71
CA LYS A 81 16.31 25.40 7.09
C LYS A 81 16.48 25.69 5.60
N GLU A 82 17.55 26.39 5.24
CA GLU A 82 17.84 26.69 3.83
C GLU A 82 18.08 25.40 3.02
N ILE A 83 18.82 24.43 3.55
CA ILE A 83 19.05 23.14 2.88
C ILE A 83 17.75 22.36 2.70
N LEU A 84 16.91 22.29 3.74
CA LEU A 84 15.60 21.64 3.67
C LEU A 84 14.70 22.31 2.62
N ASN A 85 14.62 23.64 2.64
CA ASN A 85 13.83 24.41 1.67
C ASN A 85 14.33 24.23 0.23
N GLN A 86 15.64 24.12 0.01
CA GLN A 86 16.20 23.79 -1.30
C GLN A 86 15.77 22.41 -1.79
N ALA A 87 15.72 21.42 -0.90
CA ALA A 87 15.24 20.07 -1.24
C ALA A 87 13.74 20.07 -1.58
N ILE A 88 12.92 20.74 -0.76
CA ILE A 88 11.47 20.89 -1.01
C ILE A 88 11.23 21.61 -2.34
N LYS A 89 11.96 22.71 -2.59
CA LYS A 89 11.88 23.44 -3.85
C LYS A 89 12.24 22.57 -5.05
N TYR A 90 13.30 21.77 -4.95
CA TYR A 90 13.66 20.84 -6.02
C TYR A 90 12.53 19.83 -6.31
N TYR A 91 11.93 19.25 -5.27
CA TYR A 91 10.78 18.35 -5.42
C TYR A 91 9.60 19.06 -6.11
N LYS A 92 9.28 20.28 -5.68
CA LYS A 92 8.21 21.10 -6.26
C LYS A 92 8.45 21.43 -7.73
N ASP A 93 9.69 21.73 -8.11
CA ASP A 93 10.02 22.14 -9.47
C ASP A 93 10.19 20.94 -10.42
N SER A 94 10.61 19.77 -9.91
CA SER A 94 11.09 18.65 -10.75
C SER A 94 10.33 17.33 -10.60
N LEU A 95 9.68 17.08 -9.45
CA LEU A 95 9.13 15.77 -9.11
C LEU A 95 7.62 15.75 -8.95
N ILE A 96 6.98 16.79 -8.39
CA ILE A 96 5.51 16.78 -8.19
C ILE A 96 4.71 16.84 -9.51
N THR A 97 5.36 17.26 -10.60
CA THR A 97 4.78 17.19 -11.95
C THR A 97 4.63 15.75 -12.45
N LYS A 98 5.23 14.78 -11.75
CA LYS A 98 5.19 13.35 -12.02
C LYS A 98 4.25 12.68 -11.03
N ASN A 99 3.52 11.66 -11.48
CA ASN A 99 2.65 10.91 -10.60
C ASN A 99 3.47 10.05 -9.62
N LEU A 100 3.31 10.27 -8.31
CA LEU A 100 4.03 9.53 -7.26
C LEU A 100 3.91 8.00 -7.39
N ARG A 101 2.71 7.51 -7.71
CA ARG A 101 2.44 6.07 -7.87
C ARG A 101 3.05 5.49 -9.14
N ARG A 102 2.99 6.19 -10.27
CA ARG A 102 3.36 5.66 -11.60
C ARG A 102 4.78 6.04 -12.01
N ASP A 103 5.07 7.34 -12.04
CA ASP A 103 6.28 7.89 -12.65
C ASP A 103 7.48 7.85 -11.68
N LEU A 104 7.22 8.01 -10.38
CA LEU A 104 8.25 7.96 -9.34
C LEU A 104 8.48 6.55 -8.77
N ASN A 105 7.78 5.54 -9.30
CA ASN A 105 7.88 4.18 -8.79
C ASN A 105 9.31 3.62 -8.85
N HIS A 106 10.03 3.85 -9.95
CA HIS A 106 11.41 3.41 -10.10
C HIS A 106 12.37 4.13 -9.14
N HIS A 107 12.08 5.39 -8.77
CA HIS A 107 12.85 6.12 -7.76
C HIS A 107 12.67 5.45 -6.39
N ARG A 108 11.43 5.10 -6.03
CA ARG A 108 11.13 4.42 -4.75
C ARG A 108 11.84 3.07 -4.65
N ILE A 109 11.76 2.23 -5.69
CA ILE A 109 12.45 0.92 -5.72
C ILE A 109 13.97 1.10 -5.55
N TRP A 110 14.53 2.09 -6.23
CA TRP A 110 15.95 2.42 -6.09
C TRP A 110 16.32 2.88 -4.69
N LEU A 111 15.45 3.66 -4.02
CA LEU A 111 15.63 4.09 -2.63
C LEU A 111 15.54 2.92 -1.63
N GLN A 112 14.65 1.94 -1.87
CA GLN A 112 14.53 0.73 -1.02
C GLN A 112 15.83 -0.06 -0.92
N GLU A 113 16.69 0.01 -1.95
CA GLU A 113 17.97 -0.72 -1.99
C GLU A 113 19.11 0.03 -1.29
N LYS A 114 18.90 1.29 -0.87
CA LYS A 114 19.97 2.10 -0.28
C LYS A 114 20.12 1.82 1.21
N LYS A 115 21.37 1.74 1.66
CA LYS A 115 21.69 1.54 3.09
C LYS A 115 21.32 2.80 3.88
N GLU A 116 20.65 2.60 5.00
CA GLU A 116 20.29 3.67 5.94
C GLU A 116 21.52 4.50 6.36
N PHE A 117 21.36 5.82 6.41
CA PHE A 117 22.38 6.81 6.77
C PHE A 117 23.67 6.83 5.92
N LYS A 118 23.75 6.05 4.83
CA LYS A 118 24.92 6.06 3.95
C LYS A 118 24.71 6.99 2.78
N THR A 119 25.70 7.84 2.50
CA THR A 119 25.74 8.66 1.29
C THR A 119 25.50 7.78 0.06
N ILE A 120 24.53 8.18 -0.75
CA ILE A 120 24.21 7.50 -2.00
C ILE A 120 25.23 7.95 -3.05
N THR A 121 26.02 7.01 -3.56
CA THR A 121 27.00 7.29 -4.63
C THR A 121 26.48 6.95 -6.02
N ASP A 122 25.41 6.17 -6.08
CA ASP A 122 24.69 5.82 -7.31
C ASP A 122 23.88 7.04 -7.80
N THR A 123 23.93 7.32 -9.09
CA THR A 123 23.28 8.48 -9.72
C THR A 123 22.30 8.10 -10.81
N ALA A 124 21.75 6.87 -10.78
CA ALA A 124 20.82 6.35 -11.80
C ALA A 124 19.62 7.26 -12.10
N PHE A 125 19.15 8.05 -11.13
CA PHE A 125 18.05 9.02 -11.29
C PHE A 125 18.53 10.48 -11.37
N GLY A 126 19.79 10.67 -11.78
CA GLY A 126 20.42 11.97 -11.97
C GLY A 126 21.28 12.39 -10.79
N GLU A 127 22.39 13.06 -11.11
CA GLU A 127 23.32 13.62 -10.12
C GLU A 127 22.61 14.61 -9.21
N LYS A 128 21.73 15.46 -9.77
CA LYS A 128 21.06 16.49 -8.97
C LYS A 128 20.11 15.93 -7.93
N PHE A 129 19.33 14.90 -8.28
CA PHE A 129 18.43 14.22 -7.33
C PHE A 129 19.22 13.61 -6.18
N THR A 130 20.31 12.93 -6.51
CA THR A 130 21.20 12.26 -5.56
C THR A 130 21.91 13.28 -4.65
N GLU A 131 22.41 14.38 -5.21
CA GLU A 131 23.01 15.50 -4.46
C GLU A 131 22.02 16.09 -3.45
N ILE A 132 20.79 16.37 -3.88
CA ILE A 132 19.73 16.92 -3.03
C ILE A 132 19.42 15.98 -1.86
N LEU A 133 19.23 14.68 -2.13
CA LEU A 133 18.97 13.67 -1.09
C LEU A 133 20.12 13.56 -0.10
N ASN A 134 21.36 13.47 -0.57
CA ASN A 134 22.54 13.39 0.29
C ASN A 134 22.72 14.65 1.15
N LYS A 135 22.40 15.83 0.61
CA LYS A 135 22.55 17.11 1.32
C LYS A 135 21.53 17.25 2.45
N VAL A 136 20.27 16.85 2.23
CA VAL A 136 19.20 16.96 3.24
C VAL A 136 19.17 15.80 4.23
N SER A 137 19.71 14.63 3.85
CA SER A 137 19.69 13.42 4.67
C SER A 137 20.22 13.62 6.11
N PRO A 138 21.38 14.27 6.36
CA PRO A 138 21.84 14.51 7.74
C PRO A 138 20.88 15.33 8.60
N ILE A 139 20.10 16.24 7.98
CA ILE A 139 19.09 17.05 8.67
C ILE A 139 17.88 16.17 9.00
N TYR A 140 17.42 15.39 8.02
CA TYR A 140 16.33 14.45 8.23
C TYR A 140 16.65 13.44 9.33
N GLN A 141 17.84 12.83 9.28
CA GLN A 141 18.34 11.92 10.31
C GLN A 141 18.36 12.55 11.71
N LYS A 142 18.85 13.79 11.82
CA LYS A 142 19.03 14.47 13.11
C LYS A 142 17.72 14.88 13.78
N TYR A 143 16.74 15.34 13.00
CA TYR A 143 15.54 15.99 13.55
C TYR A 143 14.25 15.20 13.35
N PHE A 144 14.09 14.52 12.22
CA PHE A 144 12.79 13.97 11.81
C PHE A 144 12.75 12.43 11.87
N TRP A 145 13.86 11.75 11.57
CA TRP A 145 13.84 10.30 11.39
C TRP A 145 13.38 9.54 12.64
N GLU A 146 13.88 9.88 13.83
CA GLU A 146 13.53 9.16 15.05
C GLU A 146 12.03 9.29 15.38
N ILE A 147 11.45 10.48 15.21
CA ILE A 147 10.01 10.69 15.47
C ILE A 147 9.14 10.01 14.39
N HIS A 148 9.56 10.01 13.12
CA HIS A 148 8.86 9.32 12.04
C HIS A 148 8.91 7.80 12.25
N LYS A 149 10.10 7.26 12.53
CA LYS A 149 10.31 5.83 12.77
C LYS A 149 9.52 5.36 13.98
N ALA A 150 9.57 6.09 15.10
CA ALA A 150 8.82 5.73 16.30
C ALA A 150 7.30 5.73 16.06
N HIS A 151 6.77 6.73 15.34
CA HIS A 151 5.35 6.77 14.99
C HIS A 151 4.97 5.62 14.04
N ASN A 152 5.79 5.36 13.02
CA ASN A 152 5.59 4.25 12.08
C ASN A 152 5.59 2.89 12.79
N THR A 153 6.59 2.65 13.64
CA THR A 153 6.72 1.41 14.41
C THR A 153 5.53 1.23 15.35
N SER A 154 5.20 2.23 16.17
CA SER A 154 4.09 2.12 17.12
C SER A 154 2.73 1.98 16.44
N THR A 155 2.54 2.55 15.25
CA THR A 155 1.31 2.37 14.46
C THR A 155 1.23 0.95 13.91
N LEU A 156 2.33 0.41 13.39
CA LEU A 156 2.37 -0.97 12.89
C LEU A 156 2.16 -2.00 14.01
N GLU A 157 2.84 -1.83 15.14
CA GLU A 157 2.76 -2.74 16.30
C GLU A 157 1.33 -2.89 16.84
N LYS A 158 0.48 -1.85 16.72
CA LYS A 158 -0.93 -1.91 17.14
C LYS A 158 -1.80 -2.83 16.28
N HIS A 159 -1.39 -3.12 15.04
CA HIS A 159 -2.24 -3.81 14.06
C HIS A 159 -1.64 -5.12 13.56
N ILE A 160 -0.34 -5.34 13.75
CA ILE A 160 0.37 -6.48 13.15
C ILE A 160 -0.20 -7.82 13.61
N GLU A 161 -0.53 -7.98 14.90
CA GLU A 161 -1.14 -9.20 15.43
C GLU A 161 -2.52 -9.45 14.81
N THR A 162 -3.33 -8.40 14.65
CA THR A 162 -4.64 -8.50 14.00
C THR A 162 -4.50 -8.91 12.53
N ILE A 163 -3.54 -8.34 11.80
CA ILE A 163 -3.28 -8.71 10.40
C ILE A 163 -2.87 -10.17 10.32
N ASP A 164 -1.86 -10.58 11.08
CA ASP A 164 -1.33 -11.95 11.10
C ASP A 164 -2.42 -12.98 11.46
N THR A 165 -3.35 -12.60 12.33
CA THR A 165 -4.47 -13.46 12.74
C THR A 165 -5.51 -13.68 11.65
N ILE A 166 -5.81 -12.67 10.82
CA ILE A 166 -6.96 -12.72 9.89
C ILE A 166 -6.58 -12.82 8.42
N GLU A 167 -5.31 -12.57 8.06
CA GLU A 167 -4.91 -12.42 6.66
C GLU A 167 -5.16 -13.68 5.83
N GLU A 168 -4.96 -14.87 6.39
CA GLU A 168 -5.20 -16.14 5.69
C GLU A 168 -6.66 -16.29 5.27
N GLU A 169 -7.60 -16.10 6.20
CA GLU A 169 -9.04 -16.25 5.91
C GLU A 169 -9.55 -15.18 4.94
N VAL A 170 -9.11 -13.92 5.12
CA VAL A 170 -9.48 -12.84 4.20
C VAL A 170 -8.90 -13.09 2.81
N ILE A 171 -7.64 -13.50 2.70
CA ILE A 171 -7.01 -13.73 1.40
C ILE A 171 -7.63 -14.93 0.70
N HIS A 172 -7.86 -16.05 1.38
CA HIS A 172 -8.59 -17.19 0.81
C HIS A 172 -10.00 -16.81 0.34
N LYS A 173 -10.70 -15.92 1.07
CA LYS A 173 -11.99 -15.40 0.62
C LYS A 173 -11.83 -14.55 -0.64
N MET A 174 -10.84 -13.66 -0.68
CA MET A 174 -10.57 -12.79 -1.84
C MET A 174 -10.07 -13.57 -3.06
N GLU A 175 -9.35 -14.67 -2.90
CA GLU A 175 -8.98 -15.58 -3.98
C GLU A 175 -10.21 -16.18 -4.66
N ARG A 176 -11.16 -16.70 -3.87
CA ARG A 176 -12.43 -17.21 -4.39
C ARG A 176 -13.23 -16.12 -5.10
N LEU A 177 -13.32 -14.94 -4.49
CA LEU A 177 -14.07 -13.81 -5.04
C LEU A 177 -13.42 -13.19 -6.27
N SER A 178 -12.11 -13.29 -6.43
CA SER A 178 -11.38 -12.74 -7.58
C SER A 178 -11.21 -13.75 -8.71
N LEU A 179 -11.51 -15.03 -8.45
CA LEU A 179 -11.23 -16.19 -9.30
C LEU A 179 -9.73 -16.35 -9.61
N ASN A 180 -8.87 -15.80 -8.75
CA ASN A 180 -7.42 -15.87 -8.87
C ASN A 180 -6.79 -16.40 -7.57
N GLN A 181 -5.55 -16.86 -7.68
CA GLN A 181 -4.78 -17.36 -6.54
C GLN A 181 -3.66 -16.38 -6.20
N TRP A 182 -3.42 -16.22 -4.91
CA TRP A 182 -2.24 -15.54 -4.42
C TRP A 182 -1.03 -16.41 -4.75
N PRO A 183 0.06 -15.86 -5.33
CA PRO A 183 1.20 -16.69 -5.68
C PRO A 183 1.92 -17.20 -4.41
N ASP A 184 2.02 -18.53 -4.24
CA ASP A 184 2.57 -19.23 -3.05
C ASP A 184 3.92 -18.71 -2.53
N THR A 185 4.73 -18.09 -3.39
CA THR A 185 6.08 -17.64 -3.06
C THR A 185 6.20 -16.12 -2.94
N THR A 186 5.08 -15.40 -3.01
CA THR A 186 5.06 -13.93 -3.03
C THR A 186 4.55 -13.39 -1.71
N LYS A 187 5.43 -12.69 -0.98
CA LYS A 187 5.01 -11.73 0.05
C LYS A 187 4.97 -10.34 -0.55
N VAL A 188 3.86 -9.63 -0.36
CA VAL A 188 3.73 -8.25 -0.84
C VAL A 188 4.48 -7.33 0.10
N ARG A 189 5.41 -6.53 -0.45
CA ARG A 189 6.14 -5.52 0.32
C ARG A 189 5.19 -4.40 0.72
N VAL A 190 5.17 -4.07 2.00
CA VAL A 190 4.49 -2.91 2.57
C VAL A 190 5.52 -1.93 3.11
N ASP A 191 5.65 -0.76 2.51
CA ASP A 191 6.42 0.35 3.07
C ASP A 191 5.52 1.18 3.98
N ILE A 192 5.80 1.14 5.29
CA ILE A 192 5.16 1.96 6.30
C ILE A 192 5.90 3.30 6.37
N THR A 193 5.19 4.36 6.00
CA THR A 193 5.75 5.71 5.89
C THR A 193 4.92 6.72 6.66
N THR A 194 5.54 7.85 7.03
CA THR A 194 4.83 8.95 7.68
C THR A 194 3.75 9.54 6.76
N TYR A 195 4.03 9.61 5.46
CA TYR A 195 3.17 10.17 4.41
C TYR A 195 3.07 9.24 3.21
N ALA A 196 1.99 9.37 2.43
CA ALA A 196 1.77 8.63 1.19
C ALA A 196 1.31 9.58 0.07
N ASN A 197 0.42 9.12 -0.81
CA ASN A 197 -0.25 9.99 -1.78
C ASN A 197 -1.49 10.63 -1.15
N TRP A 198 -2.26 11.37 -1.96
CA TRP A 198 -3.50 12.02 -1.54
C TRP A 198 -4.50 11.10 -0.82
N ALA A 199 -4.49 9.79 -1.11
CA ALA A 199 -5.44 8.81 -0.56
C ALA A 199 -4.95 8.15 0.74
N GLY A 200 -3.77 8.52 1.25
CA GLY A 200 -3.19 7.93 2.46
C GLY A 200 -2.58 6.53 2.28
N ALA A 201 -2.85 5.86 1.16
CA ALA A 201 -2.17 4.63 0.75
C ALA A 201 -2.20 4.46 -0.78
N TYR A 202 -1.25 3.69 -1.32
CA TYR A 202 -1.30 3.28 -2.71
C TYR A 202 -0.50 2.01 -3.01
N THR A 203 -0.96 1.25 -4.01
CA THR A 203 -0.24 0.10 -4.57
C THR A 203 0.37 0.38 -5.94
N THR A 204 1.60 -0.04 -6.12
CA THR A 204 2.25 -0.19 -7.43
C THR A 204 2.35 -1.67 -7.79
N SER A 205 2.24 -2.03 -9.07
CA SER A 205 2.19 -3.44 -9.52
C SER A 205 3.34 -3.86 -10.43
N LYS A 206 4.14 -2.93 -10.96
CA LYS A 206 5.26 -3.21 -11.87
C LYS A 206 6.48 -2.37 -11.49
N PRO A 207 7.71 -2.91 -11.49
CA PRO A 207 8.08 -4.30 -11.80
C PRO A 207 7.69 -5.32 -10.72
N LYS A 208 7.39 -4.88 -9.50
CA LYS A 208 6.90 -5.72 -8.41
C LYS A 208 5.78 -5.02 -7.66
N MET A 209 4.93 -5.81 -7.02
CA MET A 209 3.88 -5.26 -6.18
C MET A 209 4.46 -4.68 -4.88
N ASN A 210 4.01 -3.49 -4.52
CA ASN A 210 4.42 -2.81 -3.30
C ASN A 210 3.36 -1.80 -2.88
N ILE A 211 2.93 -1.94 -1.62
CA ILE A 211 1.99 -1.07 -0.92
C ILE A 211 2.79 0.00 -0.17
N VAL A 212 2.35 1.24 -0.24
CA VAL A 212 2.85 2.34 0.59
C VAL A 212 1.69 2.87 1.42
N LEU A 213 1.87 3.01 2.73
CA LEU A 213 0.81 3.44 3.65
C LEU A 213 1.31 4.54 4.59
N SER A 214 0.50 5.59 4.72
CA SER A 214 0.73 6.73 5.60
C SER A 214 0.26 6.47 7.01
N THR A 215 1.12 6.59 8.01
CA THR A 215 0.77 6.40 9.43
C THR A 215 0.26 7.67 10.11
N THR A 216 0.46 8.84 9.52
CA THR A 216 -0.10 10.11 10.05
C THR A 216 -1.53 10.38 9.59
N ASP A 217 -2.07 9.54 8.71
CA ASP A 217 -3.48 9.59 8.36
C ASP A 217 -4.31 9.07 9.56
N PRO A 218 -5.25 9.86 10.10
CA PRO A 218 -5.99 9.51 11.31
C PRO A 218 -6.85 8.25 11.17
N SER A 219 -7.21 7.84 9.96
CA SER A 219 -7.88 6.54 9.76
C SER A 219 -6.95 5.39 10.17
N LYS A 220 -5.63 5.52 9.97
CA LYS A 220 -4.64 4.44 10.12
C LYS A 220 -4.24 4.14 11.57
N VAL A 221 -4.92 4.76 12.55
CA VAL A 221 -4.84 4.35 13.97
C VAL A 221 -6.07 3.55 14.43
N THR A 222 -6.89 3.09 13.48
CA THR A 222 -8.10 2.29 13.71
C THR A 222 -8.03 0.98 12.91
N SER A 223 -9.04 0.12 13.05
CA SER A 223 -9.18 -1.12 12.25
C SER A 223 -9.15 -0.89 10.73
N THR A 224 -9.38 0.33 10.24
CA THR A 224 -9.21 0.66 8.81
C THR A 224 -7.77 0.51 8.32
N PHE A 225 -6.76 0.53 9.20
CA PHE A 225 -5.38 0.16 8.85
C PHE A 225 -5.34 -1.26 8.27
N VAL A 226 -5.99 -2.19 8.96
CA VAL A 226 -6.03 -3.62 8.62
C VAL A 226 -6.73 -3.81 7.28
N GLU A 227 -7.93 -3.27 7.11
CA GLU A 227 -8.66 -3.32 5.83
C GLU A 227 -7.85 -2.69 4.69
N THR A 228 -7.18 -1.56 4.94
CA THR A 228 -6.36 -0.91 3.90
C THR A 228 -5.24 -1.83 3.40
N ILE A 229 -4.53 -2.52 4.29
CA ILE A 229 -3.47 -3.46 3.89
C ILE A 229 -4.05 -4.62 3.06
N LEU A 230 -5.16 -5.20 3.50
CA LEU A 230 -5.80 -6.33 2.83
C LEU A 230 -6.40 -5.93 1.47
N HIS A 231 -6.99 -4.74 1.38
CA HIS A 231 -7.51 -4.16 0.14
C HIS A 231 -6.40 -3.86 -0.86
N GLU A 232 -5.36 -3.16 -0.41
CA GLU A 232 -4.20 -2.85 -1.25
C GLU A 232 -3.48 -4.15 -1.67
N GLY A 233 -3.43 -5.16 -0.80
CA GLY A 233 -2.95 -6.52 -1.11
C GLY A 233 -3.79 -7.21 -2.18
N SER A 234 -5.12 -7.06 -2.11
CA SER A 234 -6.07 -7.66 -3.05
C SER A 234 -5.85 -7.18 -4.49
N HIS A 235 -5.22 -6.02 -4.71
CA HIS A 235 -4.79 -5.63 -6.05
C HIS A 235 -3.90 -6.68 -6.74
N LEU A 236 -3.19 -7.54 -6.01
CA LEU A 236 -2.43 -8.65 -6.60
C LEU A 236 -3.34 -9.58 -7.38
N LEU A 237 -4.49 -9.93 -6.79
CA LEU A 237 -5.46 -10.85 -7.36
C LEU A 237 -6.22 -10.25 -8.57
N TYR A 238 -6.32 -8.92 -8.66
CA TYR A 238 -7.04 -8.23 -9.73
C TYR A 238 -6.15 -7.60 -10.81
N LEU A 239 -4.86 -7.39 -10.54
CA LEU A 239 -3.94 -6.70 -11.44
C LEU A 239 -2.75 -7.56 -11.91
N TYR A 240 -2.47 -8.69 -11.24
CA TYR A 240 -1.46 -9.64 -11.69
C TYR A 240 -2.09 -10.67 -12.63
N GLY A 241 -1.46 -10.91 -13.79
CA GLY A 241 -1.98 -11.84 -14.80
C GLY A 241 -3.28 -11.38 -15.50
N GLU A 242 -4.03 -12.36 -16.00
CA GLU A 242 -5.37 -12.21 -16.60
C GLU A 242 -6.42 -12.24 -15.47
N SER A 243 -6.88 -11.07 -15.02
CA SER A 243 -7.95 -11.01 -14.00
C SER A 243 -9.29 -11.26 -14.67
N LYS A 244 -9.80 -12.49 -14.52
CA LYS A 244 -11.07 -12.90 -15.14
C LYS A 244 -12.20 -11.93 -14.85
N ILE A 245 -12.38 -11.50 -13.59
CA ILE A 245 -13.46 -10.56 -13.25
C ILE A 245 -13.29 -9.21 -13.96
N ARG A 246 -12.08 -8.66 -13.96
CA ARG A 246 -11.82 -7.37 -14.62
C ARG A 246 -12.03 -7.46 -16.13
N ASP A 247 -11.63 -8.57 -16.74
CA ASP A 247 -11.81 -8.83 -18.16
C ASP A 247 -13.29 -9.04 -18.49
N ASP A 248 -14.03 -9.76 -17.65
CA ASP A 248 -15.49 -9.96 -17.78
C ASP A 248 -16.22 -8.60 -17.74
N PHE A 249 -15.87 -7.69 -16.83
CA PHE A 249 -16.44 -6.33 -16.84
C PHE A 249 -16.20 -5.60 -18.17
N TYR A 250 -15.02 -5.75 -18.77
CA TYR A 250 -14.72 -5.13 -20.06
C TYR A 250 -15.52 -5.78 -21.20
N TYR A 251 -15.42 -7.10 -21.38
CA TYR A 251 -16.07 -7.79 -22.48
C TYR A 251 -17.61 -7.72 -22.40
N LYS A 252 -18.18 -7.85 -21.19
CA LYS A 252 -19.64 -7.70 -21.00
C LYS A 252 -20.12 -6.26 -21.24
N SER A 253 -19.31 -5.25 -20.91
CA SER A 253 -19.68 -3.86 -21.24
C SER A 253 -19.78 -3.64 -22.75
N GLU A 254 -18.88 -4.23 -23.53
CA GLU A 254 -18.92 -4.22 -25.01
C GLU A 254 -20.14 -4.97 -25.55
N GLU A 255 -20.43 -6.18 -25.05
CA GLU A 255 -21.62 -6.98 -25.42
C GLU A 255 -22.93 -6.21 -25.15
N MET A 256 -23.01 -5.53 -24.01
CA MET A 256 -24.18 -4.77 -23.58
C MET A 256 -24.30 -3.38 -24.23
N LYS A 257 -23.29 -2.97 -25.02
CA LYS A 257 -23.16 -1.67 -25.69
C LYS A 257 -23.21 -0.49 -24.72
N ILE A 258 -22.47 -0.58 -23.63
CA ILE A 258 -22.31 0.50 -22.65
C ILE A 258 -20.83 0.89 -22.56
N GLU A 259 -20.55 2.17 -22.28
CA GLU A 259 -19.18 2.61 -22.06
C GLU A 259 -18.59 1.85 -20.85
N PHE A 260 -17.42 1.24 -21.04
CA PHE A 260 -16.74 0.47 -20.00
C PHE A 260 -16.58 1.29 -18.70
N PRO A 261 -17.29 0.92 -17.61
CA PRO A 261 -17.23 1.67 -16.36
C PRO A 261 -15.93 1.31 -15.62
N ARG A 262 -14.85 2.01 -15.97
CA ARG A 262 -13.46 1.72 -15.55
C ARG A 262 -13.25 1.49 -14.06
N ASN A 263 -14.11 2.04 -13.21
CA ASN A 263 -14.00 2.00 -11.75
C ASN A 263 -14.99 1.03 -11.08
N LEU A 264 -15.93 0.43 -11.82
CA LEU A 264 -16.97 -0.42 -11.24
C LEU A 264 -16.40 -1.69 -10.60
N TRP A 265 -15.46 -2.35 -11.28
CA TRP A 265 -14.75 -3.51 -10.72
C TRP A 265 -13.98 -3.13 -9.44
N HIS A 266 -13.40 -1.92 -9.38
CA HIS A 266 -12.64 -1.48 -8.21
C HIS A 266 -13.58 -1.15 -7.04
N ALA A 267 -14.74 -0.56 -7.31
CA ALA A 267 -15.78 -0.36 -6.31
C ALA A 267 -16.27 -1.70 -5.74
N SER A 268 -16.50 -2.70 -6.59
CA SER A 268 -16.87 -4.06 -6.15
C SER A 268 -15.78 -4.69 -5.28
N MET A 269 -14.51 -4.56 -5.67
CA MET A 269 -13.37 -5.03 -4.86
C MET A 269 -13.31 -4.36 -3.48
N PHE A 270 -13.56 -3.05 -3.38
CA PHE A 270 -13.64 -2.33 -2.09
C PHE A 270 -14.71 -2.95 -1.18
N TYR A 271 -15.94 -3.12 -1.69
CA TYR A 271 -17.03 -3.71 -0.91
C TYR A 271 -16.67 -5.13 -0.45
N LEU A 272 -16.22 -5.98 -1.38
CA LEU A 272 -15.97 -7.39 -1.11
C LEU A 272 -14.82 -7.60 -0.10
N CYS A 273 -13.74 -6.82 -0.22
CA CYS A 273 -12.62 -6.89 0.71
C CYS A 273 -12.97 -6.31 2.08
N GLY A 274 -13.69 -5.17 2.12
CA GLY A 274 -14.20 -4.60 3.37
C GLY A 274 -15.13 -5.57 4.09
N ARG A 275 -16.05 -6.22 3.37
CA ARG A 275 -16.99 -7.21 3.92
C ARG A 275 -16.26 -8.42 4.51
N ALA A 276 -15.27 -8.96 3.79
CA ALA A 276 -14.43 -10.06 4.27
C ALA A 276 -13.64 -9.67 5.53
N THR A 277 -13.04 -8.48 5.52
CA THR A 277 -12.29 -7.96 6.67
C THR A 277 -13.20 -7.77 7.89
N MET A 278 -14.39 -7.21 7.69
CA MET A 278 -15.39 -7.01 8.74
C MET A 278 -15.84 -8.34 9.37
N ASP A 279 -16.04 -9.39 8.57
CA ASP A 279 -16.38 -10.72 9.10
C ASP A 279 -15.29 -11.24 10.04
N GLU A 280 -14.02 -11.18 9.64
CA GLU A 280 -12.92 -11.69 10.48
C GLU A 280 -12.66 -10.82 11.70
N LEU A 281 -12.73 -9.49 11.58
CA LEU A 281 -12.60 -8.59 12.72
C LEU A 281 -13.73 -8.80 13.75
N SER A 282 -14.96 -9.07 13.30
CA SER A 282 -16.09 -9.33 14.20
C SER A 282 -15.88 -10.59 15.06
N LYS A 283 -15.20 -11.63 14.53
CA LYS A 283 -14.85 -12.84 15.30
C LYS A 283 -13.86 -12.55 16.42
N LEU A 284 -13.04 -11.51 16.26
CA LEU A 284 -12.12 -11.01 17.29
C LEU A 284 -12.78 -10.01 18.25
N GLY A 285 -14.09 -9.72 18.07
CA GLY A 285 -14.80 -8.72 18.86
C GLY A 285 -14.39 -7.27 18.55
N ILE A 286 -13.79 -7.04 17.37
CA ILE A 286 -13.39 -5.71 16.90
C ILE A 286 -14.54 -5.14 16.05
N ASP A 287 -15.14 -4.05 16.52
CA ASP A 287 -16.11 -3.29 15.75
C ASP A 287 -15.40 -2.56 14.58
N HIS A 288 -16.01 -2.60 13.41
CA HIS A 288 -15.40 -2.10 12.19
C HIS A 288 -16.43 -1.62 11.19
N GLU A 289 -16.26 -0.38 10.75
CA GLU A 289 -16.96 0.20 9.61
C GLU A 289 -16.04 0.17 8.39
N MET A 290 -16.54 -0.34 7.26
CA MET A 290 -15.73 -0.52 6.04
C MET A 290 -15.19 0.83 5.53
N VAL A 291 -13.96 0.83 5.01
CA VAL A 291 -13.29 2.02 4.44
C VAL A 291 -14.12 2.63 3.30
N MET A 292 -14.85 1.81 2.55
CA MET A 292 -15.77 2.29 1.52
C MET A 292 -16.84 3.25 2.08
N ASP A 293 -17.23 3.05 3.34
CA ASP A 293 -18.31 3.76 4.01
C ASP A 293 -17.76 4.97 4.77
N VAL A 294 -16.74 4.75 5.61
CA VAL A 294 -16.08 5.81 6.40
C VAL A 294 -15.56 6.94 5.50
N ASN A 295 -14.94 6.59 4.38
CA ASN A 295 -14.32 7.56 3.47
C ASN A 295 -15.21 7.92 2.27
N ASN A 296 -16.46 7.44 2.24
CA ASN A 296 -17.41 7.67 1.15
C ASN A 296 -16.80 7.35 -0.25
N ILE A 297 -15.99 6.29 -0.33
CA ILE A 297 -15.28 5.91 -1.55
C ILE A 297 -16.28 5.33 -2.54
N PHE A 298 -16.15 5.73 -3.81
CA PHE A 298 -17.04 5.26 -4.87
C PHE A 298 -18.53 5.52 -4.59
N SER A 299 -18.85 6.63 -3.93
CA SER A 299 -20.23 7.04 -3.59
C SER A 299 -21.22 6.99 -4.77
N LYS A 300 -20.76 7.28 -6.00
CA LYS A 300 -21.55 7.13 -7.24
C LYS A 300 -22.02 5.68 -7.49
N TYR A 301 -21.20 4.70 -7.11
CA TYR A 301 -21.49 3.28 -7.26
C TYR A 301 -22.15 2.68 -6.02
N ASN A 302 -21.85 3.18 -4.81
CA ASN A 302 -22.22 2.59 -3.52
C ASN A 302 -23.72 2.74 -3.15
N THR A 303 -24.61 2.25 -4.01
CA THR A 303 -26.07 2.24 -3.80
C THR A 303 -26.53 0.98 -3.05
N PRO A 304 -27.76 0.96 -2.51
CA PRO A 304 -28.32 -0.26 -1.92
C PRO A 304 -28.34 -1.45 -2.88
N GLN A 305 -28.67 -1.22 -4.16
CA GLN A 305 -28.70 -2.27 -5.18
C GLN A 305 -27.29 -2.81 -5.50
N PHE A 306 -26.30 -1.92 -5.63
CA PHE A 306 -24.90 -2.31 -5.78
C PHE A 306 -24.45 -3.20 -4.62
N ARG A 307 -24.78 -2.83 -3.38
CA ARG A 307 -24.44 -3.63 -2.19
C ARG A 307 -25.14 -4.98 -2.19
N GLU A 308 -26.44 -5.01 -2.50
CA GLU A 308 -27.21 -6.25 -2.56
C GLU A 308 -26.61 -7.22 -3.59
N ILE A 309 -26.25 -6.73 -4.78
CA ILE A 309 -25.61 -7.54 -5.83
C ILE A 309 -24.25 -8.09 -5.36
N ASN A 310 -23.42 -7.25 -4.75
CA ASN A 310 -22.14 -7.73 -4.21
C ASN A 310 -22.31 -8.69 -3.03
N GLU A 311 -23.32 -8.48 -2.18
CA GLU A 311 -23.63 -9.39 -1.06
C GLU A 311 -24.08 -10.75 -1.58
N GLN A 312 -24.94 -10.80 -2.60
CA GLN A 312 -25.36 -12.05 -3.22
C GLN A 312 -24.16 -12.81 -3.80
N PHE A 313 -23.18 -12.11 -4.40
CA PHE A 313 -21.96 -12.76 -4.86
C PHE A 313 -21.08 -13.20 -3.68
N TYR A 314 -20.95 -12.36 -2.66
CA TYR A 314 -20.20 -12.66 -1.44
C TYR A 314 -20.72 -13.92 -0.73
N THR A 315 -22.04 -14.13 -0.68
CA THR A 315 -22.70 -15.29 -0.08
C THR A 315 -22.84 -16.49 -1.04
N ASN A 316 -22.25 -16.41 -2.24
CA ASN A 316 -22.36 -17.41 -3.32
C ASN A 316 -23.82 -17.67 -3.79
N SER A 317 -24.71 -16.70 -3.63
CA SER A 317 -26.08 -16.76 -4.15
C SER A 317 -26.15 -16.49 -5.66
N ILE A 318 -25.15 -15.79 -6.21
CA ILE A 318 -24.93 -15.62 -7.66
C ILE A 318 -23.46 -15.92 -7.99
N ASP A 319 -23.18 -16.26 -9.25
CA ASP A 319 -21.82 -16.45 -9.76
C ASP A 319 -21.19 -15.14 -10.27
N ALA A 320 -19.93 -15.19 -10.68
CA ALA A 320 -19.18 -14.02 -11.12
C ALA A 320 -19.74 -13.39 -12.42
N ASP A 321 -20.25 -14.22 -13.35
CA ASP A 321 -20.86 -13.70 -14.59
C ASP A 321 -22.15 -12.94 -14.27
N SER A 322 -22.98 -13.50 -13.38
CA SER A 322 -24.21 -12.87 -12.88
C SER A 322 -23.92 -11.58 -12.12
N LEU A 323 -22.87 -11.54 -11.29
CA LEU A 323 -22.39 -10.32 -10.63
C LEU A 323 -22.10 -9.22 -11.66
N VAL A 324 -21.26 -9.52 -12.65
CA VAL A 324 -20.84 -8.55 -13.66
C VAL A 324 -22.04 -8.03 -14.45
N ILE A 325 -22.91 -8.93 -14.92
CA ILE A 325 -24.11 -8.55 -15.69
C ILE A 325 -25.05 -7.68 -14.85
N ALA A 326 -25.30 -8.04 -13.59
CA ALA A 326 -26.20 -7.29 -12.71
C ALA A 326 -25.67 -5.88 -12.43
N LEU A 327 -24.38 -5.74 -12.10
CA LEU A 327 -23.75 -4.44 -11.86
C LEU A 327 -23.73 -3.55 -13.12
N LEU A 328 -23.44 -4.13 -14.29
CA LEU A 328 -23.48 -3.39 -15.56
C LEU A 328 -24.91 -2.98 -15.95
N THR A 329 -25.91 -3.81 -15.63
CA THR A 329 -27.33 -3.49 -15.86
C THR A 329 -27.75 -2.28 -15.02
N GLU A 330 -27.36 -2.24 -13.75
CA GLU A 330 -27.62 -1.08 -12.88
C GLU A 330 -27.03 0.22 -13.46
N ILE A 331 -25.81 0.17 -14.00
CA ILE A 331 -25.19 1.34 -14.66
C ILE A 331 -25.98 1.76 -15.90
N LYS A 332 -26.43 0.80 -16.71
CA LYS A 332 -27.21 1.06 -17.91
C LYS A 332 -28.55 1.73 -17.58
N GLU A 333 -29.24 1.25 -16.56
CA GLU A 333 -30.52 1.79 -16.11
C GLU A 333 -30.40 3.22 -15.59
N LYS A 334 -29.30 3.56 -14.91
CA LYS A 334 -29.04 4.93 -14.44
C LYS A 334 -28.70 5.94 -15.54
N ASN A 335 -28.23 5.47 -16.69
CA ASN A 335 -27.82 6.31 -17.82
C ASN A 335 -28.92 6.51 -18.86
N ASN A 336 -30.05 5.79 -18.74
CA ASN A 336 -31.28 6.00 -19.51
C ASN A 336 -32.26 6.84 -18.70
#